data_AF-A0A820JXJ6-F1
#
_entry.id   AF-A0A820JXJ6-F1
#
_cell.length_a   1.000
_cell.length_b   1.000
_cell.length_c   1.000
_cell.angle_alpha   90.00
_cell.angle_beta   90.00
_cell.angle_gamma   90.00
#
_symmetry.space_group_name_H-M   'P 1'
#
loop_
_entity.id
_entity.type
_entity.pdbx_description
1 polymer ?
#
loop_
_entity_poly.entity_id
_entity_poly.type
_entity_poly.pdbx_seq_one_letter_code
_entity_poly.pdbx_strand_id
1 'polypeptide(L)'
;MSISIFYFILFYQEIFYVFGWRSIGHSLIARLAQSQLDSSTNSWINNYIPSNLSGNLSGIASWPDEIIDPNKNPFDYDKWLIFENW
;
A
#
# COMPACT_ATOMS: atom_id res chain seq x y z
N MET A 1 -17.22 -27.08 21.84
CA MET A 1 -16.19 -26.00 21.77
C MET A 1 -16.57 -24.97 22.82
N SER A 2 -15.69 -24.64 23.78
CA SER A 2 -16.06 -23.65 24.81
C SER A 2 -16.21 -22.26 24.17
N ILE A 3 -17.08 -21.43 24.73
CA ILE A 3 -17.33 -20.07 24.21
C ILE A 3 -16.05 -19.22 24.21
N SER A 4 -15.15 -19.46 25.17
CA SER A 4 -13.83 -18.84 25.24
C SER A 4 -12.93 -19.21 24.05
N ILE A 5 -12.98 -20.47 23.59
CA ILE A 5 -12.22 -20.92 22.41
C ILE A 5 -12.75 -20.25 21.14
N PHE A 6 -14.07 -20.09 21.03
CA PHE A 6 -14.68 -19.39 19.89
C PHE A 6 -14.21 -17.93 19.81
N TYR A 7 -14.24 -17.19 20.92
CA TYR A 7 -13.74 -15.80 20.95
C TYR A 7 -12.24 -15.71 20.69
N PHE A 8 -11.45 -16.67 21.18
CA PHE A 8 -10.01 -16.72 20.90
C PHE A 8 -9.71 -16.90 19.41
N ILE A 9 -10.46 -17.78 18.72
CA ILE A 9 -10.30 -18.00 17.28
C ILE A 9 -10.66 -16.73 16.49
N LEU A 10 -11.77 -16.07 16.82
CA LEU A 10 -12.16 -14.82 16.17
C LEU A 10 -11.11 -13.73 16.36
N PHE A 11 -10.64 -13.53 17.60
CA PHE A 11 -9.59 -12.55 17.88
C PHE A 11 -8.29 -12.83 17.11
N TYR A 12 -7.92 -14.10 16.97
CA TYR A 12 -6.73 -14.51 16.24
C TYR A 12 -6.87 -14.27 14.73
N GLN A 13 -8.06 -14.46 14.15
CA GLN A 13 -8.34 -14.11 12.75
C GLN A 13 -8.22 -12.62 12.49
N GLU A 14 -8.76 -11.78 13.37
CA GLU A 14 -8.67 -10.32 13.25
C GLU A 14 -7.22 -9.82 13.33
N ILE A 15 -6.40 -10.40 14.22
CA ILE A 15 -4.96 -10.13 14.29
C ILE A 15 -4.29 -10.39 12.93
N PHE A 16 -4.52 -11.56 12.33
CA PHE A 16 -3.94 -11.87 11.03
C PHE A 16 -4.42 -10.95 9.92
N TYR A 17 -5.68 -10.53 9.96
CA TYR A 17 -6.22 -9.59 9.00
C TYR A 17 -5.49 -8.24 9.10
N VAL A 18 -5.37 -7.68 10.30
CA VAL A 18 -4.70 -6.39 10.53
C VAL A 18 -3.20 -6.44 10.22
N PHE A 19 -2.50 -7.52 10.58
CA PHE A 19 -1.06 -7.65 10.28
C PHE A 19 -0.80 -8.02 8.82
N GLY A 20 -1.72 -8.74 8.18
CA GLY A 20 -1.59 -9.19 6.80
C GLY A 20 -1.56 -8.05 5.80
N TRP A 21 -2.25 -6.94 6.09
CA TRP A 21 -2.33 -5.76 5.24
C TRP A 21 -1.34 -4.65 5.60
N ARG A 22 -0.46 -4.84 6.61
CA ARG A 22 0.65 -3.90 6.82
C ARG A 22 1.56 -3.86 5.58
N SER A 23 2.68 -3.14 5.67
CA SER A 23 3.57 -2.87 4.54
C SER A 23 3.86 -4.06 3.61
N ILE A 24 4.01 -5.27 4.17
CA ILE A 24 4.23 -6.51 3.40
C ILE A 24 3.01 -6.87 2.51
N GLY A 25 1.80 -6.78 3.02
CA GLY A 25 0.57 -7.10 2.28
C GLY A 25 0.30 -6.12 1.17
N HIS A 26 0.36 -4.81 1.47
CA HIS A 26 0.24 -3.77 0.46
C HIS A 26 1.29 -3.94 -0.65
N SER A 27 2.55 -4.20 -0.28
CA SER A 27 3.62 -4.46 -1.25
C SER A 27 3.34 -5.67 -2.14
N LEU A 28 2.86 -6.78 -1.55
CA LEU A 28 2.52 -8.00 -2.28
C LEU A 28 1.41 -7.76 -3.31
N ILE A 29 0.30 -7.14 -2.88
CA ILE A 29 -0.84 -6.86 -3.76
C ILE A 29 -0.46 -5.88 -4.86
N ALA A 30 0.25 -4.80 -4.54
CA ALA A 30 0.73 -3.85 -5.54
C ALA A 30 1.65 -4.51 -6.58
N ARG A 31 2.52 -5.43 -6.16
CA ARG A 31 3.39 -6.18 -7.08
C ARG A 31 2.60 -7.13 -7.97
N LEU A 32 1.60 -7.82 -7.42
CA LEU A 32 0.71 -8.68 -8.19
C LEU A 32 -0.08 -7.85 -9.21
N ALA A 33 -0.69 -6.74 -8.79
CA ALA A 33 -1.42 -5.83 -9.67
C ALA A 33 -0.52 -5.31 -10.80
N GLN A 34 0.68 -4.83 -10.46
CA GLN A 34 1.64 -4.31 -11.45
C GLN A 34 2.07 -5.38 -12.47
N SER A 35 2.15 -6.66 -12.06
CA SER A 35 2.48 -7.77 -12.97
C SER A 35 1.39 -8.09 -14.00
N GLN A 36 0.16 -7.61 -13.77
CA GLN A 36 -0.97 -7.80 -14.70
C GLN A 36 -1.15 -6.62 -15.66
N LEU A 37 -0.33 -5.57 -15.54
CA LEU A 37 -0.44 -4.40 -16.40
C LEU A 37 0.19 -4.67 -17.77
N ASP A 38 -0.45 -4.12 -18.81
CA ASP A 38 0.19 -4.01 -20.12
C ASP A 38 1.34 -2.98 -20.11
N SER A 39 2.15 -3.00 -21.17
CA SER A 39 3.32 -2.14 -21.29
C SER A 39 2.98 -0.65 -21.33
N SER A 40 1.84 -0.28 -21.93
CA SER A 40 1.36 1.09 -22.00
C SER A 40 0.99 1.63 -20.62
N THR A 41 0.23 0.84 -19.84
CA THR A 41 -0.22 1.22 -18.50
C THR A 41 0.95 1.26 -17.54
N ASN A 42 1.87 0.30 -17.62
CA ASN A 42 3.07 0.30 -16.79
C ASN A 42 3.95 1.54 -17.08
N SER A 43 4.09 1.92 -18.36
CA SER A 43 4.79 3.15 -18.75
C SER A 43 4.07 4.41 -18.26
N TRP A 44 2.74 4.43 -18.29
CA TRP A 44 1.95 5.55 -17.77
C TRP A 44 2.16 5.72 -16.27
N ILE A 45 2.04 4.65 -15.47
CA ILE A 45 2.24 4.66 -14.02
C ILE A 45 3.66 5.13 -13.64
N ASN A 46 4.67 4.77 -14.42
CA ASN A 46 6.06 5.19 -14.17
C ASN A 46 6.24 6.72 -14.18
N ASN A 47 5.33 7.48 -14.81
CA ASN A 47 5.36 8.94 -14.76
C ASN A 47 4.87 9.52 -13.42
N TYR A 48 4.14 8.71 -12.63
CA TYR A 48 3.57 9.11 -11.33
C TYR A 48 4.33 8.51 -10.16
N ILE A 49 5.04 7.40 -10.35
CA ILE A 49 5.87 6.82 -9.31
C ILE A 49 7.14 7.68 -9.15
N PRO A 50 7.50 8.04 -7.91
CA PRO A 50 8.74 8.74 -7.59
C PRO A 50 9.97 8.08 -8.24
N SER A 51 10.85 8.89 -8.84
CA SER A 51 11.97 8.42 -9.63
C SER A 51 12.96 7.54 -8.86
N ASN A 52 13.08 7.73 -7.54
CA ASN A 52 13.91 6.90 -6.66
C ASN A 52 13.40 5.45 -6.50
N LEU A 53 12.17 5.17 -6.95
CA LEU A 53 11.57 3.84 -6.91
C LEU A 53 11.57 3.13 -8.26
N SER A 54 12.09 3.77 -9.32
CA SER A 54 12.25 3.17 -10.65
C SER A 54 10.98 2.52 -11.19
N GLY A 55 9.82 3.14 -10.94
CA GLY A 55 8.53 2.58 -11.36
C GLY A 55 8.00 1.43 -10.51
N ASN A 56 8.61 1.12 -9.37
CA ASN A 56 8.15 0.04 -8.49
C ASN A 56 6.93 0.47 -7.66
N LEU A 57 5.74 0.01 -8.04
CA LEU A 57 4.49 0.35 -7.35
C LEU A 57 4.45 -0.19 -5.92
N SER A 58 5.11 -1.33 -5.66
CA SER A 58 5.16 -1.90 -4.30
C SER A 58 5.90 -1.00 -3.31
N GLY A 59 6.82 -0.15 -3.81
CA GLY A 59 7.59 0.77 -2.98
C GLY A 59 6.79 1.92 -2.38
N ILE A 60 5.60 2.21 -2.92
CA ILE A 60 4.69 3.26 -2.42
C ILE A 60 3.38 2.71 -1.86
N ALA A 61 3.16 1.40 -1.90
CA ALA A 61 1.86 0.80 -1.63
C ALA A 61 1.35 1.04 -0.19
N SER A 62 2.25 1.32 0.75
CA SER A 62 1.93 1.58 2.17
C SER A 62 1.90 3.06 2.51
N TRP A 63 2.22 3.94 1.55
CA TRP A 63 2.28 5.38 1.77
C TRP A 63 0.98 5.97 2.36
N PRO A 64 -0.23 5.55 1.93
CA PRO A 64 -1.48 6.05 2.53
C PRO A 64 -1.60 5.80 4.04
N ASP A 65 -0.98 4.73 4.56
CA ASP A 65 -0.95 4.45 6.00
C ASP A 65 0.09 5.32 6.73
N GLU A 66 1.16 5.70 6.02
CA GLU A 66 2.31 6.42 6.56
C GLU A 66 2.15 7.94 6.52
N ILE A 67 1.35 8.47 5.60
CA ILE A 67 1.13 9.91 5.40
C ILE A 67 0.57 10.61 6.66
N ILE A 68 -0.10 9.86 7.53
CA ILE A 68 -0.64 10.36 8.81
C ILE A 68 0.51 10.76 9.76
N ASP A 69 1.70 10.19 9.60
CA ASP A 69 2.93 10.58 10.31
C ASP A 69 3.75 11.54 9.43
N PRO A 70 3.77 12.86 9.73
CA PRO A 70 4.43 13.85 8.88
C PRO A 70 5.93 13.59 8.67
N ASN A 71 6.57 12.87 9.59
CA ASN A 71 7.99 12.53 9.51
C ASN A 71 8.28 11.30 8.64
N LYS A 72 7.23 10.55 8.28
CA LYS A 72 7.27 9.38 7.40
C LYS A 72 6.60 9.64 6.08
N ASN A 73 6.47 10.90 5.67
CA ASN A 73 6.08 11.20 4.31
C ASN A 73 7.33 11.20 3.41
N PRO A 74 7.67 10.09 2.72
CA PRO A 74 8.81 10.04 1.79
C PRO A 74 8.60 10.91 0.54
N PHE A 75 7.38 11.39 0.30
CA PHE A 75 7.02 12.12 -0.91
C PHE A 75 6.49 13.50 -0.56
N ASP A 76 7.26 14.51 -0.97
CA ASP A 76 6.94 15.91 -0.80
C ASP A 76 5.44 16.18 -1.09
N TYR A 77 4.67 16.44 -0.03
CA TYR A 77 3.22 16.61 -0.07
C TYR A 77 2.82 17.71 -1.07
N ASP A 78 3.68 18.71 -1.23
CA ASP A 78 3.49 19.84 -2.14
C ASP A 78 3.39 19.42 -3.62
N LYS A 79 3.96 18.26 -4.00
CA LYS A 79 3.84 17.72 -5.36
C LYS A 79 2.47 17.10 -5.64
N TRP A 80 1.70 16.76 -4.61
CA TRP A 80 0.39 16.11 -4.74
C TRP A 80 -0.79 17.09 -4.80
N LEU A 81 -0.66 18.28 -4.20
CA LEU A 81 -1.67 19.36 -4.30
C LEU A 81 -1.95 19.80 -5.75
N ILE A 82 -1.02 19.52 -6.67
CA ILE A 82 -1.17 19.80 -8.10
C ILE A 82 -2.27 18.91 -8.72
N PHE A 83 -2.56 17.75 -8.13
CA PHE A 83 -3.56 16.79 -8.62
C PHE A 83 -4.95 16.93 -7.99
N GLU A 84 -5.12 17.73 -6.92
CA GLU A 84 -6.44 17.98 -6.30
C GLU A 84 -7.35 18.91 -7.14
N ASN A 85 -6.84 19.45 -8.26
CA ASN A 85 -7.60 20.31 -9.16
C ASN A 85 -8.23 19.57 -10.37
N TRP A 86 -8.43 18.26 -10.28
CA TRP A 86 -9.09 17.42 -11.31
C TRP A 86 -10.43 16.89 -10.83
#